data_AF-A0A812H0L9-F1
#
_entry.id   AF-A0A812H0L9-F1
#
_cell.length_a   1.000
_cell.length_b   1.000
_cell.length_c   1.000
_cell.angle_alpha   90.00
_cell.angle_beta   90.00
_cell.angle_gamma   90.00
#
_symmetry.space_group_name_H-M   'P 1'
#
loop_
_entity.id
_entity.type
_entity.pdbx_description
1 polymer ?
#
loop_
_entity_poly.entity_id
_entity_poly.type
_entity_poly.pdbx_seq_one_letter_code
_entity_poly.pdbx_strand_id
1 'polypeptide(L)'
;MQFSPFNKPFKEEIDAWAEKLLYMSECLDGWLKVQRAWMYLQPIFDSPDIMKQLPTEGKKFRLVDSKWRQTMARLHQNSAALQACSMEGLLEIWNNANADLDMVQKGLDDYLETKRGAFARFYFLSNDELLEILSQTKDPLRVQPFLSKA
;
A
#
# COMPACT_ATOMS: atom_id res chain seq x y z
N MET A 1 31.21 4.89 15.12
CA MET A 1 31.88 3.90 16.01
C MET A 1 32.84 2.95 15.28
N GLN A 2 32.70 2.72 13.96
CA GLN A 2 33.61 1.84 13.19
C GLN A 2 35.10 2.20 13.24
N PHE A 3 35.45 3.48 13.40
CA PHE A 3 36.83 3.98 13.38
C PHE A 3 37.47 4.16 14.77
N SER A 4 36.86 3.63 15.84
CA SER A 4 37.42 3.72 17.19
C SER A 4 38.52 2.67 17.42
N PRO A 5 39.68 3.04 17.99
CA PRO A 5 40.74 2.07 18.34
C PRO A 5 40.30 1.04 19.41
N PHE A 6 39.17 1.27 20.08
CA PHE A 6 38.57 0.37 21.09
C PHE A 6 37.50 -0.58 20.52
N ASN A 7 37.36 -0.65 19.18
CA ASN A 7 36.35 -1.47 18.49
C ASN A 7 36.65 -2.99 18.57
N LYS A 8 37.92 -3.41 18.60
CA LYS A 8 38.34 -4.82 18.49
C LYS A 8 37.57 -5.82 19.40
N PRO A 9 37.37 -5.58 20.71
CA PRO A 9 36.67 -6.54 21.57
C PRO A 9 35.14 -6.55 21.43
N PHE A 10 34.54 -5.50 20.85
CA PHE A 10 33.08 -5.38 20.68
C PHE A 10 32.66 -5.49 19.22
N LYS A 11 33.59 -5.79 18.31
CA LYS A 11 33.34 -5.75 16.87
C LYS A 11 32.21 -6.70 16.47
N GLU A 12 32.20 -7.91 17.00
CA GLU A 12 31.14 -8.90 16.73
C GLU A 12 29.78 -8.41 17.22
N GLU A 13 29.71 -7.80 18.40
CA GLU A 13 28.46 -7.22 18.92
C GLU A 13 28.01 -6.01 18.10
N ILE A 14 28.94 -5.14 17.69
CA ILE A 14 28.66 -3.97 16.85
C ILE A 14 28.13 -4.40 15.49
N ASP A 15 28.75 -5.39 14.86
CA ASP A 15 28.36 -5.91 13.55
C ASP A 15 26.99 -6.60 13.65
N ALA A 16 26.74 -7.41 14.68
CA ALA A 16 25.43 -8.03 14.91
C ALA A 16 24.30 -7.00 15.16
N TRP A 17 24.59 -5.93 15.92
CA TRP A 17 23.62 -4.83 16.10
C TRP A 17 23.40 -4.04 14.80
N ALA A 18 24.44 -3.82 14.01
CA ALA A 18 24.32 -3.15 12.73
C ALA A 18 23.42 -3.93 11.77
N GLU A 19 23.60 -5.25 11.65
CA GLU A 19 22.73 -6.11 10.84
C GLU A 19 21.28 -6.07 11.33
N LYS A 20 21.06 -6.18 12.65
CA LYS A 20 19.72 -6.13 13.24
C LYS A 20 19.02 -4.79 13.01
N LEU A 21 19.73 -3.68 13.14
CA LEU A 21 19.19 -2.34 12.90
C LEU A 21 18.92 -2.10 11.41
N LEU A 22 19.78 -2.60 10.52
CA LEU A 22 19.57 -2.53 9.08
C LEU A 22 18.31 -3.29 8.67
N TYR A 23 18.17 -4.54 9.12
CA TYR A 23 16.97 -5.34 8.86
C TYR A 23 15.70 -4.67 9.38
N MET A 24 15.76 -4.08 10.57
CA MET A 24 14.65 -3.32 11.14
C MET A 24 14.28 -2.10 10.28
N SER A 25 15.27 -1.37 9.78
CA SER A 25 15.04 -0.23 8.87
C SER A 25 14.32 -0.68 7.60
N GLU A 26 14.81 -1.74 6.94
CA GLU A 26 14.19 -2.27 5.72
C GLU A 26 12.76 -2.76 5.96
N CYS A 27 12.52 -3.41 7.11
CA CYS A 27 11.19 -3.87 7.49
C CYS A 27 10.22 -2.70 7.69
N LEU A 28 10.66 -1.62 8.34
CA LEU A 28 9.86 -0.42 8.57
C LEU A 28 9.57 0.32 7.26
N ASP A 29 10.55 0.45 6.37
CA ASP A 29 10.36 1.07 5.05
C ASP A 29 9.35 0.27 4.21
N GLY A 30 9.50 -1.06 4.19
CA GLY A 30 8.56 -1.96 3.53
C GLY A 30 7.14 -1.85 4.09
N TRP A 31 7.00 -1.83 5.42
CA TRP A 31 5.72 -1.62 6.09
C TRP A 31 5.10 -0.28 5.66
N LEU A 32 5.82 0.83 5.83
CA LEU A 32 5.30 2.16 5.52
C LEU A 32 4.85 2.29 4.06
N LYS A 33 5.54 1.63 3.12
CA LYS A 33 5.11 1.54 1.72
C LYS A 33 3.75 0.83 1.60
N VAL A 34 3.60 -0.35 2.21
CA VAL A 34 2.32 -1.10 2.20
C VAL A 34 1.21 -0.28 2.82
N GLN A 35 1.47 0.38 3.96
CA GLN A 35 0.48 1.19 4.67
C GLN A 35 -0.08 2.30 3.78
N ARG A 36 0.79 3.06 3.11
CA ARG A 36 0.38 4.17 2.24
C ARG A 36 -0.46 3.68 1.07
N ALA A 37 0.00 2.62 0.38
CA ALA A 37 -0.73 2.04 -0.74
C ALA A 37 -2.08 1.45 -0.31
N TRP A 38 -2.11 0.72 0.82
CA TRP A 38 -3.34 0.15 1.37
C TRP A 38 -4.34 1.22 1.78
N MET A 39 -3.92 2.30 2.44
CA MET A 39 -4.81 3.41 2.84
C MET A 39 -5.46 4.10 1.64
N TYR A 40 -4.75 4.20 0.51
CA TYR A 40 -5.29 4.74 -0.73
C TYR A 40 -6.28 3.77 -1.40
N LEU A 41 -5.91 2.49 -1.51
CA LEU A 41 -6.70 1.49 -2.23
C LEU A 41 -7.92 0.98 -1.45
N GLN A 42 -7.89 1.00 -0.12
CA GLN A 42 -8.98 0.53 0.74
C GLN A 42 -10.33 1.18 0.43
N PRO A 43 -10.50 2.51 0.46
CA PRO A 43 -11.80 3.13 0.16
C PRO A 43 -12.27 2.88 -1.28
N ILE A 44 -11.34 2.73 -2.22
CA ILE A 44 -11.63 2.49 -3.64
C ILE A 44 -12.23 1.09 -3.84
N PHE A 45 -11.59 0.06 -3.27
CA PHE A 45 -12.03 -1.33 -3.39
C PHE A 45 -13.14 -1.72 -2.39
N ASP A 46 -13.51 -0.83 -1.46
CA ASP A 46 -14.72 -0.98 -0.65
C ASP A 46 -15.98 -0.70 -1.50
N SER A 47 -15.85 0.07 -2.59
CA SER A 47 -16.95 0.31 -3.52
C SER A 47 -17.35 -0.98 -4.27
N PRO A 48 -18.62 -1.44 -4.16
CA PRO A 48 -19.08 -2.64 -4.84
C PRO A 48 -19.10 -2.49 -6.36
N ASP A 49 -19.22 -1.26 -6.87
CA ASP A 49 -19.24 -0.99 -8.30
C ASP A 49 -17.82 -1.08 -8.89
N ILE A 50 -16.78 -0.60 -8.16
CA ILE A 50 -15.38 -0.82 -8.54
C ILE A 50 -15.01 -2.31 -8.49
N MET A 51 -15.41 -3.02 -7.44
CA MET A 51 -15.17 -4.47 -7.31
C MET A 51 -15.76 -5.30 -8.45
N LYS A 52 -16.86 -4.83 -9.08
CA LYS A 52 -17.45 -5.48 -10.26
C LYS A 52 -16.67 -5.20 -11.54
N GLN A 53 -16.09 -4.01 -11.66
CA GLN A 53 -15.30 -3.60 -12.83
C GLN A 53 -13.88 -4.21 -12.79
N LEU A 54 -13.31 -4.35 -11.59
CA LEU A 54 -11.96 -4.86 -11.34
C LEU A 54 -11.98 -6.11 -10.43
N PRO A 55 -12.55 -7.23 -10.88
CA PRO A 55 -12.72 -8.42 -10.03
C PRO A 55 -11.39 -9.12 -9.70
N THR A 56 -10.39 -9.04 -10.58
CA THR A 56 -9.09 -9.69 -10.39
C THR A 56 -8.25 -8.93 -9.37
N GLU A 57 -8.16 -7.62 -9.54
CA GLU A 57 -7.46 -6.68 -8.67
C GLU A 57 -8.16 -6.62 -7.31
N GLY A 58 -9.50 -6.61 -7.28
CA GLY A 58 -10.28 -6.64 -6.05
C GLY A 58 -10.06 -7.92 -5.23
N LYS A 59 -9.89 -9.08 -5.87
CA LYS A 59 -9.52 -10.33 -5.17
C LYS A 59 -8.12 -10.25 -4.58
N LYS A 60 -7.14 -9.73 -5.34
CA LYS A 60 -5.77 -9.51 -4.85
C LYS A 60 -5.75 -8.54 -3.67
N PHE A 61 -6.43 -7.41 -3.78
CA PHE A 61 -6.53 -6.42 -2.71
C PHE A 61 -7.13 -7.02 -1.44
N ARG A 62 -8.21 -7.81 -1.53
CA ARG A 62 -8.80 -8.49 -0.37
C ARG A 62 -7.85 -9.49 0.31
N LEU A 63 -7.03 -10.19 -0.48
CA LEU A 63 -6.02 -11.09 0.07
C LEU A 63 -4.97 -10.30 0.87
N VAL A 64 -4.50 -9.17 0.31
CA VAL A 64 -3.56 -8.28 1.00
C VAL A 64 -4.20 -7.65 2.24
N ASP A 65 -5.45 -7.17 2.17
CA ASP A 65 -6.18 -6.58 3.30
C ASP A 65 -6.32 -7.57 4.47
N SER A 66 -6.68 -8.82 4.19
CA SER A 66 -6.76 -9.86 5.22
C SER A 66 -5.41 -10.13 5.88
N LYS A 67 -4.34 -10.27 5.08
CA LYS A 67 -2.97 -10.44 5.59
C LYS A 67 -2.53 -9.22 6.41
N TRP A 68 -2.77 -8.02 5.90
CA TRP A 68 -2.45 -6.75 6.55
C TRP A 68 -3.09 -6.66 7.95
N ARG A 69 -4.41 -6.89 8.05
CA ARG A 69 -5.13 -6.86 9.32
C ARG A 69 -4.64 -7.91 10.31
N GLN A 70 -4.37 -9.13 9.84
CA GLN A 70 -3.81 -10.19 10.68
C GLN A 70 -2.43 -9.82 11.21
N THR A 71 -1.55 -9.29 10.36
CA THR A 71 -0.21 -8.86 10.74
C THR A 71 -0.27 -7.66 11.70
N MET A 72 -1.13 -6.67 11.46
CA MET A 72 -1.34 -5.54 12.38
C MET A 72 -1.83 -6.00 13.75
N ALA A 73 -2.76 -6.97 13.80
CA ALA A 73 -3.24 -7.52 15.07
C ALA A 73 -2.12 -8.22 15.86
N ARG A 74 -1.26 -8.98 15.18
CA ARG A 74 -0.08 -9.63 15.80
C ARG A 74 0.92 -8.59 16.32
N LEU A 75 1.19 -7.55 15.52
CA LEU A 75 2.13 -6.48 15.90
C LEU A 75 1.59 -5.63 17.05
N HIS A 76 0.27 -5.45 17.15
CA HIS A 76 -0.35 -4.77 18.27
C HIS A 76 -0.21 -5.55 19.59
N GLN A 77 -0.26 -6.88 19.54
CA GLN A 77 -0.05 -7.75 20.70
C GLN A 77 1.40 -7.75 21.20
N ASN A 78 2.37 -7.46 20.33
CA ASN A 78 3.78 -7.41 20.68
C ASN A 78 4.39 -6.04 20.35
N SER A 79 4.11 -5.05 21.21
CA SER A 79 4.46 -3.64 20.98
C SER A 79 5.96 -3.32 21.08
N ALA A 80 6.81 -4.28 21.46
CA ALA A 80 8.25 -4.08 21.47
C ALA A 80 8.75 -4.04 20.02
N ALA A 81 9.04 -2.84 19.50
CA ALA A 81 9.46 -2.62 18.11
C ALA A 81 10.59 -3.56 17.65
N LEU A 82 11.53 -3.88 18.54
CA LEU A 82 12.60 -4.86 18.30
C LEU A 82 12.06 -6.28 18.11
N GLN A 83 11.09 -6.74 18.89
CA GLN A 83 10.50 -8.08 18.75
C GLN A 83 9.53 -8.14 17.57
N ALA A 84 8.79 -7.06 17.33
CA ALA A 84 7.90 -6.89 16.19
C ALA A 84 8.69 -6.97 14.86
N CYS A 85 9.79 -6.22 14.74
CA CYS A 85 10.61 -6.22 13.53
C CYS A 85 11.56 -7.41 13.42
N SER A 86 11.83 -8.14 14.51
CA SER A 86 12.60 -9.40 14.47
C SER A 86 11.74 -10.63 14.18
N MET A 87 10.45 -10.44 13.85
CA MET A 87 9.59 -11.57 13.48
C MET A 87 10.06 -12.14 12.14
N GLU A 88 10.45 -13.41 12.17
CA GLU A 88 10.98 -14.12 11.01
C GLU A 88 9.96 -14.11 9.85
N GLY A 89 10.41 -13.75 8.66
CA GLY A 89 9.56 -13.65 7.46
C GLY A 89 8.72 -12.37 7.35
N LEU A 90 8.78 -11.43 8.30
CA LEU A 90 7.98 -10.20 8.23
C LEU A 90 8.36 -9.31 7.03
N LEU A 91 9.66 -9.18 6.74
CA LEU A 91 10.14 -8.47 5.56
C LEU A 91 9.61 -9.10 4.26
N GLU A 92 9.56 -10.43 4.17
CA GLU A 92 9.03 -11.13 3.01
C GLU A 92 7.52 -10.90 2.86
N ILE A 93 6.78 -10.87 3.96
CA ILE A 93 5.35 -10.51 3.96
C ILE A 93 5.16 -9.10 3.38
N TRP A 94 5.98 -8.12 3.80
CA TRP A 94 5.90 -6.76 3.29
C TRP A 94 6.30 -6.65 1.83
N ASN A 95 7.35 -7.34 1.40
CA ASN A 95 7.77 -7.35 0.00
C ASN A 95 6.70 -7.95 -0.91
N ASN A 96 6.10 -9.07 -0.51
CA ASN A 96 5.00 -9.70 -1.25
C ASN A 96 3.75 -8.82 -1.27
N ALA A 97 3.38 -8.20 -0.14
CA ALA A 97 2.25 -7.28 -0.08
C ALA A 97 2.47 -6.04 -0.96
N ASN A 98 3.68 -5.46 -0.95
CA ASN A 98 4.03 -4.35 -1.83
C ASN A 98 3.93 -4.73 -3.30
N ALA A 99 4.45 -5.90 -3.68
CA ALA A 99 4.36 -6.37 -5.07
C ALA A 99 2.91 -6.59 -5.53
N ASP A 100 2.06 -7.18 -4.67
CA ASP A 100 0.64 -7.35 -4.98
C ASP A 100 -0.09 -6.00 -5.07
N LEU A 101 0.20 -5.05 -4.18
CA LEU A 101 -0.40 -3.70 -4.23
C LEU A 101 0.07 -2.90 -5.45
N ASP A 102 1.34 -3.03 -5.85
CA ASP A 102 1.86 -2.40 -7.07
C ASP A 102 1.11 -2.94 -8.32
N MET A 103 0.80 -4.24 -8.36
CA MET A 103 -0.04 -4.84 -9.43
C MET A 103 -1.48 -4.31 -9.40
N VAL A 104 -2.08 -4.21 -8.21
CA VAL A 104 -3.44 -3.69 -8.04
C VAL A 104 -3.51 -2.22 -8.48
N GLN A 105 -2.53 -1.41 -8.10
CA GLN A 105 -2.44 -0.01 -8.47
C GLN A 105 -2.30 0.15 -9.99
N LYS A 106 -1.44 -0.65 -10.62
CA LYS A 106 -1.30 -0.64 -12.07
C LYS A 106 -2.62 -0.99 -12.78
N GLY A 107 -3.31 -2.03 -12.33
CA GLY A 107 -4.61 -2.42 -12.90
C GLY A 107 -5.68 -1.34 -12.73
N LEU A 108 -5.64 -0.60 -11.62
CA LEU A 108 -6.50 0.56 -11.40
C LEU A 108 -6.18 1.71 -12.37
N ASP A 109 -4.91 2.03 -12.56
CA ASP A 109 -4.46 3.10 -13.47
C ASP A 109 -4.84 2.77 -14.93
N ASP A 110 -4.62 1.53 -15.38
CA ASP A 110 -5.00 1.06 -16.71
C ASP A 110 -6.53 1.18 -16.95
N TYR A 111 -7.32 0.89 -15.91
CA TYR A 111 -8.77 1.06 -15.96
C TYR A 111 -9.20 2.53 -16.04
N LEU A 112 -8.57 3.41 -15.25
CA LEU A 112 -8.84 4.85 -15.32
C LEU A 112 -8.48 5.42 -16.70
N GLU A 113 -7.37 5.00 -17.28
CA GLU A 113 -6.95 5.44 -18.62
C GLU A 113 -7.92 4.94 -19.69
N THR A 114 -8.44 3.72 -19.57
CA THR A 114 -9.49 3.22 -20.46
C THR A 114 -10.75 4.09 -20.39
N LYS A 115 -11.13 4.57 -19.19
CA LYS A 115 -12.26 5.50 -19.04
C LYS A 115 -11.96 6.88 -19.64
N ARG A 116 -10.73 7.38 -19.52
CA ARG A 116 -10.31 8.63 -20.18
C ARG A 116 -10.36 8.54 -21.69
N GLY A 117 -9.92 7.44 -22.27
CA GLY A 117 -10.02 7.19 -23.71
C GLY A 117 -11.47 7.16 -24.23
N ALA A 118 -12.42 6.70 -23.40
CA ALA A 118 -13.84 6.70 -23.74
C ALA A 118 -14.48 8.10 -23.66
N PHE A 119 -13.94 9.01 -22.85
CA PHE A 119 -14.47 10.36 -22.70
C PHE A 119 -13.36 11.38 -22.40
N ALA A 120 -12.97 12.13 -23.44
CA ALA A 120 -11.81 13.02 -23.40
C ALA A 120 -11.85 14.09 -22.29
N ARG A 121 -13.03 14.45 -21.75
CA ARG A 121 -13.12 15.42 -20.63
C ARG A 121 -12.56 14.84 -19.32
N PHE A 122 -12.47 13.52 -19.16
CA PHE A 122 -11.86 12.91 -17.98
C PHE A 122 -10.34 13.10 -17.90
N TYR A 123 -9.68 13.57 -18.98
CA TYR A 123 -8.27 13.98 -18.91
C TYR A 123 -8.05 15.23 -18.05
N PHE A 124 -9.08 16.05 -17.84
CA PHE A 124 -9.00 17.24 -16.99
C PHE A 124 -9.25 16.94 -15.50
N LEU A 125 -9.57 15.69 -15.16
CA LEU A 125 -9.85 15.26 -13.81
C LEU A 125 -8.67 14.48 -13.22
N SER A 126 -8.40 14.74 -11.94
CA SER A 126 -7.50 13.92 -11.14
C SER A 126 -8.04 12.48 -11.00
N ASN A 127 -7.17 11.53 -10.65
CA ASN A 127 -7.60 10.15 -10.41
C ASN A 127 -8.66 10.07 -9.32
N ASP A 128 -8.53 10.85 -8.25
CA ASP A 128 -9.49 10.89 -7.14
C ASP A 128 -10.87 11.41 -7.59
N GLU A 129 -10.91 12.51 -8.35
CA GLU A 129 -12.17 13.05 -8.90
C GLU A 129 -12.83 12.05 -9.87
N LEU A 130 -12.03 11.38 -10.70
CA LEU A 130 -12.53 10.38 -11.63
C LEU A 130 -13.09 9.16 -10.89
N LEU A 131 -12.40 8.68 -9.85
CA LEU A 131 -12.85 7.58 -9.00
C LEU A 131 -14.13 7.94 -8.25
N GLU A 132 -14.24 9.17 -7.75
CA GLU A 132 -15.45 9.67 -7.10
C GLU A 132 -16.65 9.62 -8.06
N ILE A 133 -16.49 10.13 -9.28
CA ILE A 133 -17.53 10.06 -10.32
C ILE A 133 -17.91 8.61 -10.64
N LEU A 134 -16.91 7.72 -10.80
CA LEU A 134 -17.13 6.33 -11.15
C LEU A 134 -17.83 5.56 -10.01
N SER A 135 -17.52 5.89 -8.75
CA SER A 135 -18.13 5.29 -7.57
C SER A 135 -19.59 5.71 -7.35
N GLN A 136 -20.00 6.86 -7.89
CA GLN A 136 -21.33 7.45 -7.73
C GLN A 136 -22.22 7.34 -8.98
N THR A 137 -21.86 6.48 -9.94
CA THR A 137 -22.51 6.35 -11.27
C THR A 137 -24.01 6.05 -11.27
N LYS A 138 -24.65 5.83 -10.10
CA LYS A 138 -26.10 5.64 -9.98
C LYS A 138 -26.90 6.94 -9.83
N ASP A 139 -26.27 8.07 -9.50
CA ASP A 139 -26.96 9.36 -9.32
C ASP A 139 -26.43 10.43 -10.29
N PRO A 140 -27.10 10.65 -11.45
CA PRO A 140 -26.69 11.61 -12.48
C PRO A 140 -26.55 13.06 -11.98
N LEU A 141 -27.22 13.42 -10.89
CA LEU A 141 -27.22 14.79 -10.36
C LEU A 141 -25.92 15.14 -9.63
N ARG A 142 -25.21 14.14 -9.11
CA ARG A 142 -23.94 14.34 -8.36
C ARG A 142 -22.72 14.49 -9.27
N VAL A 143 -22.88 14.27 -10.58
CA VAL A 143 -21.85 14.52 -11.60
C VAL A 143 -21.81 16.00 -12.02
N GLN A 144 -22.87 16.78 -11.73
CA GLN A 144 -23.00 18.19 -12.14
C GLN A 144 -21.86 19.11 -11.65
N PRO A 145 -21.35 19.00 -10.42
CA PRO A 145 -20.24 19.83 -9.94
C PRO A 145 -18.93 19.62 -10.72
N PHE A 146 -18.74 18.42 -11.29
CA PHE A 146 -17.55 18.09 -12.10
C PHE A 146 -17.68 18.53 -13.56
N LEU A 147 -18.91 18.86 -14.00
CA LEU A 147 -19.16 19.38 -15.35
C LEU A 147 -18.83 20.88 -15.47
N SER A 148 -18.75 21.61 -14.36
CA SER A 148 -18.49 23.07 -14.35
C SER A 148 -17.01 23.45 -14.39
N LYS A 149 -16.09 22.50 -14.24
CA LYS A 149 -14.63 22.72 -14.41
C LYS A 149 -14.18 22.61 -15.89
N ALA A 150 -15.14 22.49 -16.81
CA ALA A 150 -14.90 22.41 -18.25
C ALA A 150 -14.86 23.77 -18.92
#